data_AF-A0A7Y5BLW3-F1
#
_entry.id   AF-A0A7Y5BLW3-F1
#
_cell.length_a   1.000
_cell.length_b   1.000
_cell.length_c   1.000
_cell.angle_alpha   90.00
_cell.angle_beta   90.00
_cell.angle_gamma   90.00
#
_symmetry.space_group_name_H-M   'P 1'
#
loop_
_entity.id
_entity.type
_entity.pdbx_description
1 polymer ?
#
loop_
_entity_poly.entity_id
_entity_poly.type
_entity_poly.pdbx_seq_one_letter_code
_entity_poly.pdbx_strand_id
1 'polypeptide(L)'
;MDSTTEKIIKSYINKAENKLSVAQKLYDSKDYEDSVSRAYYAVFHASQALLLTEGEKAETHKGVVTLFGLLFVKTGKFSKEFGKYLSNLKDDRESGDYEVFFIY
;
A
#
# COMPACT_ATOMS: atom_id res chain seq x y z
N MET A 1 17.17 16.05 -3.29
CA MET A 1 15.73 15.99 -3.60
C MET A 1 15.21 17.42 -3.63
N ASP A 2 14.39 17.79 -4.61
CA ASP A 2 13.85 19.16 -4.67
C ASP A 2 12.66 19.35 -3.71
N SER A 3 12.35 20.60 -3.37
CA SER A 3 11.32 20.95 -2.39
C SER A 3 9.90 20.54 -2.80
N THR A 4 9.64 20.29 -4.09
CA THR A 4 8.35 19.80 -4.59
C THR A 4 8.22 18.31 -4.31
N THR A 5 9.26 17.53 -4.62
CA THR A 5 9.28 16.08 -4.34
C THR A 5 9.13 15.80 -2.84
N GLU A 6 9.79 16.58 -1.98
CA GLU A 6 9.61 16.48 -0.52
C GLU A 6 8.15 16.70 -0.07
N LYS A 7 7.46 17.69 -0.64
CA LYS A 7 6.05 17.95 -0.34
C LYS A 7 5.14 16.81 -0.81
N ILE A 8 5.45 16.21 -1.96
CA ILE A 8 4.69 15.08 -2.51
C ILE A 8 4.86 13.86 -1.60
N ILE A 9 6.09 13.55 -1.18
CA ILE A 9 6.38 12.47 -0.23
C ILE A 9 5.60 12.66 1.07
N LYS A 10 5.66 13.85 1.68
CA LYS A 10 4.87 14.16 2.88
C LYS A 10 3.37 13.98 2.66
N SER A 11 2.86 14.39 1.50
CA SER A 11 1.43 14.22 1.18
C SER A 11 1.03 12.76 1.06
N TYR A 12 1.89 11.90 0.49
CA TYR A 12 1.67 10.46 0.44
C TYR A 12 1.70 9.83 1.83
N ILE A 13 2.65 10.20 2.69
CA ILE A 13 2.72 9.71 4.07
C ILE A 13 1.47 10.12 4.85
N ASN A 14 1.04 11.38 4.78
CA ASN A 14 -0.19 11.83 5.43
C ASN A 14 -1.43 11.05 4.94
N LYS A 15 -1.50 10.75 3.64
CA LYS A 15 -2.56 9.88 3.10
C LYS A 15 -2.46 8.46 3.65
N ALA A 16 -1.26 7.91 3.73
CA ALA A 16 -1.04 6.57 4.27
C ALA A 16 -1.51 6.46 5.73
N GLU A 17 -1.11 7.41 6.58
CA GLU A 17 -1.51 7.48 7.99
C GLU A 17 -3.03 7.61 8.16
N ASN A 18 -3.66 8.48 7.37
CA ASN A 18 -5.11 8.64 7.37
C ASN A 18 -5.82 7.32 6.99
N LYS A 19 -5.33 6.62 5.95
CA LYS A 19 -5.91 5.35 5.53
C LYS A 19 -5.73 4.25 6.58
N LEU A 20 -4.56 4.20 7.23
CA LEU A 20 -4.30 3.27 8.32
C LEU A 20 -5.25 3.53 9.51
N SER A 21 -5.45 4.79 9.90
CA SER A 21 -6.39 5.15 10.96
C SER A 21 -7.82 4.70 10.64
N VAL A 22 -8.26 4.87 9.39
CA VAL A 22 -9.58 4.40 8.95
C VAL A 22 -9.66 2.88 8.92
N ALA A 23 -8.61 2.20 8.44
CA ALA A 23 -8.54 0.73 8.43
C ALA A 23 -8.70 0.16 9.85
N GLN A 24 -8.06 0.77 10.85
CA GLN A 24 -8.19 0.37 12.24
C GLN A 24 -9.62 0.53 12.76
N LYS A 25 -10.27 1.68 12.48
CA LYS A 25 -11.67 1.90 12.90
C LYS A 25 -12.63 0.87 12.31
N LEU A 26 -12.44 0.52 11.04
CA LEU A 26 -13.24 -0.49 10.34
C LEU A 26 -12.98 -1.90 10.89
N TYR A 27 -11.73 -2.18 11.26
CA TYR A 27 -11.40 -3.43 11.93
C TYR A 27 -12.14 -3.55 13.27
N ASP A 28 -12.13 -2.48 14.06
CA ASP A 28 -12.77 -2.44 15.38
C ASP A 28 -14.30 -2.55 15.27
N SER A 29 -14.91 -2.03 14.19
CA SER A 29 -16.33 -2.20 13.88
C SER A 29 -16.68 -3.52 13.20
N LYS A 30 -15.68 -4.38 12.93
CA LYS A 30 -15.79 -5.68 12.23
C LYS A 30 -16.15 -5.59 10.74
N ASP A 31 -15.97 -4.42 10.14
CA ASP A 31 -16.11 -4.19 8.70
C ASP A 31 -14.81 -4.59 7.99
N TYR A 32 -14.51 -5.90 7.98
CA TYR A 32 -13.19 -6.41 7.62
C TYR A 32 -12.81 -6.22 6.15
N GLU A 33 -13.75 -6.38 5.22
CA GLU A 33 -13.51 -6.17 3.78
C GLU A 33 -13.05 -4.72 3.52
N ASP A 34 -13.80 -3.76 4.05
CA ASP A 34 -13.44 -2.34 3.98
C ASP A 34 -12.13 -2.05 4.74
N SER A 35 -11.89 -2.70 5.88
CA SER A 35 -10.65 -2.55 6.63
C SER A 35 -9.42 -2.98 5.81
N VAL A 36 -9.48 -4.15 5.17
CA VAL A 36 -8.43 -4.65 4.26
C VAL A 36 -8.23 -3.69 3.11
N SER A 37 -9.33 -3.19 2.51
CA SER A 37 -9.27 -2.23 1.42
C SER A 37 -8.50 -0.96 1.82
N ARG A 38 -8.79 -0.43 3.02
CA ARG A 38 -8.09 0.76 3.55
C ARG A 38 -6.65 0.47 3.96
N ALA A 39 -6.37 -0.70 4.52
CA ALA A 39 -5.01 -1.13 4.86
C ALA A 39 -4.12 -1.20 3.61
N TYR A 40 -4.64 -1.76 2.51
CA TYR A 40 -3.93 -1.76 1.23
C TYR A 40 -3.60 -0.34 0.76
N TYR A 41 -4.56 0.57 0.75
CA TYR A 41 -4.30 1.95 0.31
C TYR A 41 -3.32 2.69 1.22
N ALA A 42 -3.26 2.36 2.51
CA ALA A 42 -2.22 2.89 3.40
C ALA A 42 -0.82 2.47 2.92
N VAL A 43 -0.60 1.17 2.71
CA VAL A 43 0.70 0.66 2.25
C VAL A 43 1.02 1.11 0.82
N PHE A 44 0.02 1.21 -0.06
CA PHE A 44 0.19 1.73 -1.42
C PHE A 44 0.73 3.18 -1.41
N HIS A 45 0.16 4.06 -0.58
CA HIS A 45 0.63 5.44 -0.48
C HIS A 45 2.02 5.53 0.17
N ALA A 46 2.30 4.74 1.21
CA ALA A 46 3.63 4.67 1.80
C ALA A 46 4.68 4.16 0.79
N SER A 47 4.32 3.19 -0.04
CA SER A 47 5.19 2.64 -1.08
C SER A 47 5.46 3.69 -2.18
N GLN A 48 4.46 4.47 -2.60
CA GLN A 48 4.66 5.59 -3.52
C GLN A 48 5.63 6.63 -2.94
N ALA A 49 5.52 6.96 -1.65
CA ALA A 49 6.46 7.85 -0.98
C ALA A 49 7.89 7.30 -1.02
N LEU A 50 8.07 6.01 -0.77
CA LEU A 50 9.39 5.34 -0.86
C LEU A 50 9.95 5.35 -2.28
N LEU A 51 9.14 5.02 -3.30
CA LEU A 51 9.60 5.04 -4.69
C LEU A 51 10.15 6.43 -5.06
N LEU A 52 9.49 7.50 -4.62
CA LEU A 52 9.94 8.87 -4.85
C LEU A 52 11.29 9.18 -4.19
N THR A 53 11.64 8.56 -3.06
CA THR A 53 12.98 8.74 -2.46
C THR A 53 14.10 8.15 -3.30
N GLU A 54 13.77 7.19 -4.18
CA GLU A 54 14.70 6.60 -5.15
C GLU A 54 14.58 7.27 -6.54
N GLY A 55 13.76 8.32 -6.68
CA GLY A 55 13.51 9.00 -7.97
C GLY A 55 12.53 8.27 -8.89
N GLU A 56 11.86 7.23 -8.40
CA GLU A 56 11.00 6.33 -9.16
C GLU A 56 9.51 6.62 -8.92
N LYS A 57 8.67 6.25 -9.89
CA LYS A 57 7.21 6.39 -9.81
C LYS A 57 6.53 5.19 -10.45
N ALA A 58 5.41 4.77 -9.89
CA ALA A 58 4.56 3.74 -10.48
C ALA A 58 3.15 4.28 -10.74
N GLU A 59 2.64 4.02 -11.95
CA GLU A 59 1.30 4.45 -12.35
C GLU A 59 0.22 3.40 -12.09
N THR A 60 0.63 2.16 -11.78
CA THR A 60 -0.28 1.04 -11.54
C THR A 60 -0.01 0.37 -10.20
N HIS A 61 -1.03 -0.30 -9.65
CA HIS A 61 -0.93 -1.10 -8.44
C HIS A 61 0.14 -2.20 -8.56
N LYS A 62 0.13 -2.94 -9.67
CA LYS A 62 1.16 -3.94 -9.96
C LYS A 62 2.56 -3.32 -10.08
N GLY A 63 2.66 -2.13 -10.67
CA GLY A 63 3.90 -1.37 -10.76
C GLY A 63 4.50 -1.05 -9.39
N VAL A 64 3.67 -0.61 -8.43
CA VAL A 64 4.12 -0.34 -7.05
C VAL A 64 4.70 -1.59 -6.40
N VAL A 65 4.00 -2.73 -6.45
CA VAL A 65 4.49 -3.99 -5.89
C VAL A 65 5.83 -4.41 -6.53
N THR A 66 5.92 -4.28 -7.86
CA THR A 66 7.10 -4.68 -8.64
C THR A 66 8.32 -3.81 -8.29
N LEU A 67 8.17 -2.49 -8.34
CA LEU A 67 9.26 -1.58 -8.03
C LEU A 67 9.65 -1.64 -6.55
N PHE A 68 8.68 -1.79 -5.64
CA PHE A 68 9.00 -1.97 -4.22
C PHE A 68 9.86 -3.22 -3.98
N GLY A 69 9.48 -4.34 -4.59
CA GLY A 69 10.26 -5.57 -4.53
C GLY A 69 11.67 -5.42 -5.11
N LEU A 70 11.80 -4.70 -6.23
CA LEU A 70 13.08 -4.47 -6.90
C LEU A 70 14.02 -3.56 -6.10
N LEU A 71 13.52 -2.40 -5.65
CA LEU A 71 14.34 -1.32 -5.10
C LEU A 71 14.60 -1.46 -3.61
N PHE A 72 13.70 -2.13 -2.87
CA PHE A 72 13.78 -2.21 -1.41
C PHE A 72 13.97 -3.64 -0.89
N VAL A 73 13.28 -4.63 -1.45
CA VAL A 73 13.41 -6.02 -0.97
C VAL A 73 14.65 -6.70 -1.53
N LYS A 74 14.85 -6.67 -2.85
CA LYS A 74 16.02 -7.30 -3.49
C LYS A 74 17.34 -6.66 -3.09
N THR A 75 17.32 -5.37 -2.74
CA THR A 75 18.50 -4.63 -2.26
C THR A 75 18.76 -4.82 -0.76
N GLY A 76 17.87 -5.51 -0.04
CA GLY A 76 17.99 -5.75 1.40
C GLY A 76 17.64 -4.57 2.30
N LYS A 77 17.14 -3.45 1.76
CA LYS A 77 16.63 -2.31 2.55
C LYS A 77 15.41 -2.70 3.39
N PHE A 78 14.63 -3.68 2.91
CA PHE A 78 13.50 -4.29 3.60
C PHE A 78 13.60 -5.82 3.54
N SER A 79 13.09 -6.50 4.58
CA SER A 79 13.00 -7.96 4.57
C SER A 79 12.01 -8.44 3.50
N LYS A 80 12.14 -9.71 3.10
CA LYS A 80 11.25 -10.34 2.11
C LYS A 80 9.78 -10.36 2.55
N GLU A 81 9.51 -10.29 3.86
CA GLU A 81 8.16 -10.31 4.41
C GLU A 81 7.36 -9.07 4.02
N PHE A 82 7.99 -7.89 4.00
CA PHE A 82 7.31 -6.66 3.57
C PHE A 82 6.84 -6.71 2.12
N GLY A 83 7.63 -7.35 1.24
CA GLY A 83 7.20 -7.60 -0.14
C GLY A 83 5.97 -8.51 -0.20
N LYS A 84 5.94 -9.57 0.62
CA LYS A 84 4.78 -10.48 0.72
C LYS A 84 3.55 -9.77 1.27
N TYR A 85 3.69 -8.96 2.34
CA TYR A 85 2.56 -8.23 2.92
C TYR A 85 1.92 -7.28 1.90
N LEU A 86 2.72 -6.54 1.15
CA LEU A 86 2.20 -5.65 0.11
C LEU A 86 1.51 -6.43 -1.02
N SER A 87 2.08 -7.55 -1.47
CA SER A 87 1.44 -8.43 -2.46
C SER A 87 0.11 -8.98 -1.95
N ASN A 88 0.08 -9.55 -0.74
CA ASN A 88 -1.12 -10.13 -0.16
C ASN A 88 -2.21 -9.07 0.02
N LEU A 89 -1.90 -7.90 0.59
CA LEU A 89 -2.88 -6.81 0.72
C LEU A 89 -3.46 -6.37 -0.62
N LYS A 90 -2.68 -6.38 -1.70
CA LYS A 90 -3.16 -6.03 -3.04
C LYS A 90 -4.19 -7.06 -3.52
N ASP A 91 -3.90 -8.34 -3.29
CA ASP A 91 -4.73 -9.46 -3.72
C ASP A 91 -5.98 -9.59 -2.83
N ASP A 92 -5.84 -9.51 -1.51
CA ASP A 92 -6.93 -9.53 -0.54
C ASP A 92 -7.91 -8.37 -0.76
N ARG A 93 -7.42 -7.17 -1.12
CA ARG A 93 -8.28 -6.04 -1.51
C ARG A 93 -9.00 -6.31 -2.83
N GLU A 94 -8.38 -7.01 -3.76
CA GLU A 94 -9.02 -7.39 -5.03
C GLU A 94 -10.12 -8.43 -4.81
N SER A 95 -9.88 -9.43 -3.95
CA SER A 95 -10.90 -10.39 -3.56
C SER A 95 -12.01 -9.73 -2.74
N GLY A 96 -11.70 -8.93 -1.72
CA GLY A 96 -12.70 -8.26 -0.89
C GLY A 96 -13.56 -7.22 -1.63
N ASP A 97 -12.98 -6.46 -2.56
CA ASP A 97 -13.73 -5.43 -3.31
C ASP A 97 -14.56 -6.02 -4.48
N TYR A 98 -14.23 -7.22 -4.99
CA TYR A 98 -14.80 -7.75 -6.25
C TYR A 98 -15.34 -9.19 -6.21
N GLU A 99 -14.94 -10.04 -5.26
CA GLU A 99 -15.47 -11.39 -5.14
C GLU A 99 -16.78 -11.38 -4.34
N VAL A 100 -17.90 -11.49 -5.06
CA VAL A 100 -19.16 -11.85 -4.44
C VAL A 100 -19.11 -13.35 -4.16
N PHE A 101 -18.87 -13.74 -2.90
CA PHE A 101 -19.04 -15.13 -2.47
C PHE A 101 -20.53 -15.48 -2.56
N PHE A 102 -20.98 -15.96 -3.72
CA PHE A 102 -22.26 -16.65 -3.85
C PHE A 102 -22.11 -18.03 -3.20
N ILE A 103 -22.57 -18.14 -1.96
CA ILE A 103 -22.77 -19.43 -1.31
C ILE A 103 -24.09 -20.00 -1.85
N TYR A 104 -24.02 -21.11 -2.59
CA TYR A 104 -25.19 -21.96 -2.90
C TYR A 104 -25.48 -22.90 -1.73
#